data_AF-A5E1P7-F1
#
_entry.id   AF-A5E1P7-F1
#
_cell.length_a   1.000
_cell.length_b   1.000
_cell.length_c   1.000
_cell.angle_alpha   90.00
_cell.angle_beta   90.00
_cell.angle_gamma   90.00
#
_symmetry.space_group_name_H-M   'P 1'
#
loop_
_entity.id
_entity.type
_entity.pdbx_description
1 polymer ?
#
loop_
_entity_poly.entity_id
_entity_poly.type
_entity_poly.pdbx_seq_one_letter_code
_entity_poly.pdbx_strand_id
1 'polypeptide(L)'
;MAPPVPVYNLEEIRHQYKDQFENPQQYKCHLKSLTQHECTFRPSSAGNPIPEFICLPFKRLFQRCLIPTIRTGTNGEKIRGEKWVNIEVTDTETNSDLLEKDSKYANYVKDFLSAEKELKEMLEQEAEGRI
;
A
#
# COMPACT_ATOMS: atom_id res chain seq x y z
N MET A 1 -20.60 9.71 15.02
CA MET A 1 -19.17 9.59 14.66
C MET A 1 -18.92 8.13 14.30
N ALA A 2 -18.28 7.83 13.17
CA ALA A 2 -17.93 6.45 12.84
C ALA A 2 -16.79 5.97 13.75
N PRO A 3 -16.79 4.70 14.18
CA PRO A 3 -15.68 4.16 14.97
C PRO A 3 -14.38 4.19 14.16
N PRO A 4 -13.21 4.30 14.81
CA PRO A 4 -11.93 4.23 14.13
C PRO A 4 -11.80 2.89 13.41
N VAL A 5 -11.32 2.94 12.17
CA VAL A 5 -11.02 1.74 11.38
C VAL A 5 -9.67 1.20 11.86
N PRO A 6 -9.58 -0.08 12.26
CA PRO A 6 -8.31 -0.69 12.64
C PRO A 6 -7.35 -0.68 11.45
N VAL A 7 -6.10 -0.28 11.69
CA VAL A 7 -5.01 -0.38 10.71
C VAL A 7 -4.19 -1.60 11.10
N TYR A 8 -4.14 -2.60 10.22
CA TYR A 8 -3.42 -3.84 10.44
C TYR A 8 -2.05 -3.82 9.78
N ASN A 9 -1.04 -4.36 10.45
CA ASN A 9 0.26 -4.65 9.84
C ASN A 9 0.22 -5.97 9.05
N LEU A 10 1.30 -6.28 8.33
CA LEU A 10 1.36 -7.47 7.47
C LEU A 10 1.22 -8.78 8.26
N GLU A 11 1.80 -8.87 9.45
CA GLU A 11 1.75 -10.09 10.28
C GLU A 11 0.34 -10.33 10.80
N GLU A 12 -0.36 -9.27 11.22
CA GLU A 12 -1.75 -9.30 11.65
C GLU A 12 -2.67 -9.74 10.51
N ILE A 13 -2.45 -9.23 9.29
CA ILE A 13 -3.18 -9.66 8.09
C ILE A 13 -2.96 -11.15 7.82
N ARG A 14 -1.71 -11.63 7.87
CA ARG A 14 -1.38 -13.05 7.67
C ARG A 14 -2.02 -13.94 8.71
N HIS A 15 -2.02 -13.51 9.97
CA HIS A 15 -2.66 -14.25 11.05
C HIS A 15 -4.19 -14.28 10.89
N GLN A 16 -4.81 -13.13 10.60
CA GLN A 16 -6.26 -13.00 10.46
C GLN A 16 -6.81 -13.79 9.26
N TYR A 17 -6.08 -13.83 8.14
CA TYR A 17 -6.52 -14.45 6.90
C TYR A 17 -5.73 -15.72 6.54
N LYS A 18 -5.16 -16.40 7.53
CA LYS A 18 -4.30 -17.59 7.35
C LYS A 18 -4.94 -18.64 6.44
N ASP A 19 -6.21 -18.98 6.71
CA ASP A 19 -6.92 -20.01 5.94
C ASP A 19 -7.10 -19.63 4.47
N GLN A 20 -7.28 -18.34 4.17
CA GLN A 20 -7.43 -17.85 2.79
C GLN A 20 -6.10 -17.88 2.03
N PHE A 21 -4.98 -17.67 2.73
CA PHE A 21 -3.64 -17.80 2.16
C PHE A 21 -3.27 -19.26 1.89
N GLU A 22 -3.58 -20.16 2.84
CA GLU A 22 -3.24 -21.58 2.73
C GLU A 22 -4.20 -22.33 1.78
N ASN A 23 -5.47 -21.94 1.71
CA ASN A 23 -6.51 -22.64 0.95
C ASN A 23 -7.26 -21.72 -0.05
N PRO A 24 -6.58 -21.07 -1.00
CA PRO A 24 -7.19 -20.04 -1.86
C PRO A 24 -8.34 -20.59 -2.73
N GLN A 25 -8.31 -21.88 -3.11
CA GLN A 25 -9.35 -22.50 -3.92
C GLN A 25 -10.67 -22.66 -3.15
N GLN A 26 -10.60 -22.97 -1.85
CA GLN A 26 -11.78 -23.13 -0.99
C GLN A 26 -12.55 -21.82 -0.87
N TYR A 27 -11.85 -20.70 -0.76
CA TYR A 27 -12.42 -19.36 -0.59
C TYR A 27 -12.58 -18.60 -1.92
N LYS A 28 -12.50 -19.29 -3.08
CA LYS A 28 -12.63 -18.69 -4.42
C LYS A 28 -11.77 -17.43 -4.58
N CYS A 29 -10.54 -17.50 -4.11
CA CYS A 29 -9.64 -16.37 -4.07
C CYS A 29 -9.11 -16.03 -5.47
N HIS A 30 -9.11 -14.76 -5.84
CA HIS A 30 -8.57 -14.26 -7.11
C HIS A 30 -7.57 -13.13 -6.88
N LEU A 31 -6.45 -13.16 -7.59
CA LEU A 31 -5.47 -12.07 -7.54
C LEU A 31 -5.97 -10.88 -8.36
N LYS A 32 -5.87 -9.69 -7.78
CA LYS A 32 -6.20 -8.40 -8.39
C LYS A 32 -5.02 -7.47 -8.18
N SER A 33 -4.69 -6.69 -9.20
CA SER A 33 -3.67 -5.65 -9.14
C SER A 33 -4.30 -4.27 -9.30
N LEU A 34 -3.83 -3.31 -8.54
CA LEU A 34 -4.13 -1.89 -8.70
C LEU A 34 -2.80 -1.14 -8.87
N THR A 35 -2.64 -0.41 -9.96
CA THR A 35 -1.49 0.50 -10.10
C THR A 35 -1.92 1.88 -9.64
N GLN A 36 -1.24 2.41 -8.64
CA GLN A 36 -1.38 3.77 -8.16
C GLN A 36 -0.08 4.52 -8.47
N HIS A 37 -0.07 5.85 -8.36
CA HIS A 37 1.17 6.61 -8.47
C HIS A 37 1.59 7.03 -7.06
N GLU A 38 2.80 6.64 -6.67
CA GLU A 38 3.44 7.12 -5.46
C GLU A 38 4.27 8.35 -5.81
N CYS A 39 4.05 9.47 -5.11
CA CYS A 39 4.66 10.74 -5.45
C CYS A 39 5.45 11.30 -4.28
N THR A 40 6.64 11.83 -4.57
CA THR A 40 7.45 12.61 -3.64
C THR A 40 7.53 14.06 -4.13
N PHE A 41 7.90 14.94 -3.21
CA PHE A 41 8.09 16.36 -3.45
C PHE A 41 9.57 16.70 -3.28
N ARG A 42 10.19 17.22 -4.33
CA ARG A 42 11.52 17.80 -4.23
C ARG A 42 11.39 19.29 -3.90
N PRO A 43 11.97 19.73 -2.77
CA PRO A 43 11.88 21.13 -2.40
C PRO A 43 12.80 22.03 -3.21
N SER A 44 12.47 23.32 -3.18
CA SER A 44 13.35 24.35 -3.72
C SER A 44 14.65 24.39 -2.89
N SER A 45 15.78 24.29 -3.56
CA SER A 45 17.12 24.36 -2.96
C SER A 45 18.07 25.19 -3.83
N ALA A 46 19.24 25.52 -3.32
CA ALA A 46 20.24 26.30 -4.06
C ALA A 46 20.65 25.66 -5.40
N GLY A 47 20.50 24.34 -5.55
CA GLY A 47 20.77 23.59 -6.78
C GLY A 47 19.55 23.36 -7.67
N ASN A 48 18.33 23.53 -7.15
CA ASN A 48 17.09 23.33 -7.90
C ASN A 48 16.02 24.34 -7.43
N PRO A 49 15.92 25.53 -8.06
CA PRO A 49 15.12 26.64 -7.53
C PRO A 49 13.61 26.41 -7.68
N ILE A 50 13.18 25.51 -8.58
CA ILE A 50 11.77 25.23 -8.83
C ILE A 50 11.42 23.91 -8.11
N PRO A 51 10.43 23.91 -7.19
CA PRO A 51 9.97 22.68 -6.58
C PRO A 51 9.31 21.78 -7.62
N GLU A 52 9.51 20.46 -7.49
CA GLU A 52 9.02 19.47 -8.45
C GLU A 52 8.33 18.29 -7.75
N PHE A 53 7.35 17.70 -8.43
CA PHE A 53 6.70 16.47 -8.01
C PHE A 53 7.18 15.32 -8.88
N ILE A 54 7.68 14.26 -8.25
CA ILE A 54 8.18 13.07 -8.94
C ILE A 54 7.27 11.91 -8.56
N CYS A 55 6.62 11.31 -9.55
CA CYS A 55 5.68 10.21 -9.34
C CYS A 55 6.14 8.93 -10.03
N LEU A 56 6.07 7.82 -9.32
CA LEU A 56 6.38 6.48 -9.81
C LEU A 56 5.12 5.61 -9.84
N PRO A 57 4.94 4.75 -10.83
CA PRO A 57 3.88 3.76 -10.80
C PRO A 57 4.18 2.71 -9.73
N PHE A 58 3.30 2.59 -8.75
CA PHE A 58 3.39 1.62 -7.67
C PHE A 58 2.23 0.61 -7.77
N LYS A 59 2.58 -0.66 -7.96
CA LYS A 59 1.63 -1.77 -8.05
C LYS A 59 1.30 -2.26 -6.64
N ARG A 60 0.02 -2.25 -6.30
CA ARG A 60 -0.54 -2.93 -5.11
C ARG A 60 -1.25 -4.20 -5.53
N LEU A 61 -0.99 -5.27 -4.81
CA LEU A 61 -1.60 -6.58 -5.05
C LEU A 61 -2.63 -6.89 -3.97
N PHE A 62 -3.77 -7.43 -4.40
CA PHE A 62 -4.86 -7.82 -3.52
C PHE A 62 -5.32 -9.23 -3.85
N GLN A 63 -5.41 -10.08 -2.82
CA GLN A 63 -6.12 -11.35 -2.90
C GLN A 63 -7.58 -11.11 -2.54
N ARG A 64 -8.49 -11.23 -3.52
CA ARG A 64 -9.93 -11.09 -3.30
C ARG A 64 -10.55 -12.45 -3.04
N CYS A 65 -11.03 -12.69 -1.81
CA CYS A 65 -11.58 -13.97 -1.36
C CYS A 65 -13.05 -13.86 -0.92
N LEU A 66 -13.80 -14.94 -1.06
CA LEU A 66 -15.17 -15.09 -0.60
C LEU A 66 -15.18 -15.76 0.78
N ILE A 67 -15.48 -15.00 1.83
CA ILE A 67 -15.36 -15.45 3.22
C ILE A 67 -16.77 -15.65 3.83
N PRO A 68 -17.01 -16.76 4.55
CA PRO A 68 -18.23 -16.95 5.32
C PRO A 68 -18.38 -15.89 6.41
N THR A 69 -19.56 -15.30 6.55
CA THR A 69 -19.87 -14.30 7.57
C THR A 69 -21.17 -14.65 8.27
N ILE A 70 -21.29 -14.30 9.55
CA ILE A 70 -22.52 -14.40 10.31
C ILE A 70 -22.99 -12.98 10.59
N ARG A 71 -24.20 -12.65 10.14
CA ARG A 71 -24.86 -11.38 10.44
C ARG A 71 -26.04 -11.62 11.37
N THR A 72 -26.21 -10.76 12.36
CA THR A 72 -27.41 -10.80 13.22
C THR A 72 -28.53 -10.03 12.52
N GLY A 73 -29.63 -10.70 12.24
CA GLY A 73 -30.84 -10.09 11.70
C GLY A 73 -31.53 -9.18 12.71
N THR A 74 -32.52 -8.42 12.25
CA THR A 74 -33.31 -7.49 13.08
C THR A 74 -34.02 -8.16 14.26
N ASN A 75 -34.25 -9.47 14.17
CA ASN A 75 -34.96 -10.27 15.15
C ASN A 75 -34.00 -11.06 16.06
N GLY A 76 -32.68 -10.81 15.99
CA GLY A 76 -31.65 -11.54 16.75
C GLY A 76 -31.20 -12.87 16.11
N GLU A 77 -31.74 -13.25 14.97
CA GLU A 77 -31.39 -14.50 14.26
C GLU A 77 -30.00 -14.39 13.60
N LYS A 78 -29.20 -15.46 13.67
CA LYS A 78 -27.89 -15.53 13.02
C LYS A 78 -28.04 -15.99 11.58
N ILE A 79 -27.95 -15.05 10.64
CA ILE A 79 -27.99 -15.31 9.20
C ILE A 79 -26.57 -15.60 8.72
N ARG A 80 -26.37 -16.80 8.17
CA ARG A 80 -25.12 -17.16 7.48
C ARG A 80 -25.14 -16.58 6.06
N GLY A 81 -24.05 -15.96 5.66
CA GLY A 81 -23.86 -15.47 4.30
C GLY A 81 -22.39 -15.46 3.92
N GLU A 82 -22.10 -14.94 2.75
CA GLU A 82 -20.73 -14.82 2.24
C GLU A 82 -20.42 -13.36 1.92
N LYS A 83 -19.16 -12.95 2.08
CA LYS A 83 -18.71 -11.59 1.76
C LYS A 83 -17.38 -11.66 1.01
N TRP A 84 -17.28 -10.86 -0.05
CA TRP A 84 -16.00 -10.60 -0.71
C TRP A 84 -15.14 -9.68 0.16
N VAL A 85 -13.91 -10.12 0.42
CA VAL A 85 -12.89 -9.34 1.15
C VAL A 85 -11.67 -9.22 0.25
N ASN A 86 -11.09 -8.02 0.19
CA ASN A 86 -9.80 -7.78 -0.46
C ASN A 86 -8.74 -7.77 0.62
N ILE A 87 -7.78 -8.68 0.51
CA ILE A 87 -6.64 -8.81 1.42
C ILE A 87 -5.43 -8.26 0.69
N GLU A 88 -4.77 -7.24 1.22
CA GLU A 88 -3.55 -6.73 0.60
C GLU A 88 -2.40 -7.73 0.77
N VAL A 89 -1.71 -7.99 -0.33
CA VAL A 89 -0.59 -8.95 -0.41
C VAL A 89 0.64 -8.31 -1.09
N THR A 90 0.65 -6.98 -1.19
CA THR A 90 1.81 -6.21 -1.67
C THR A 90 3.00 -6.47 -0.74
N ASP A 91 4.16 -6.76 -1.33
CA ASP A 91 5.41 -6.99 -0.61
C ASP A 91 6.58 -6.22 -1.24
N THR A 92 7.78 -6.45 -0.70
CA THR A 92 9.02 -5.80 -1.16
C THR A 92 9.44 -6.21 -2.58
N GLU A 93 8.96 -7.35 -3.07
CA GLU A 93 9.33 -7.89 -4.39
C GLU A 93 8.35 -7.45 -5.49
N THR A 94 7.13 -7.04 -5.11
CA THR A 94 6.02 -6.70 -6.01
C THR A 94 6.36 -5.64 -7.07
N ASN A 95 7.26 -4.70 -6.73
CA ASN A 95 7.70 -3.60 -7.59
C ASN A 95 9.22 -3.63 -7.85
N SER A 96 9.86 -4.79 -7.66
CA SER A 96 11.31 -4.95 -7.87
C SER A 96 11.74 -4.66 -9.32
N ASP A 97 10.83 -4.79 -10.28
CA ASP A 97 11.00 -4.44 -11.69
C ASP A 97 11.27 -2.94 -11.93
N LEU A 98 10.88 -2.07 -10.99
CA LEU A 98 11.21 -0.65 -11.04
C LEU A 98 12.69 -0.39 -10.71
N LEU A 99 13.31 -1.25 -9.91
CA LEU A 99 14.67 -1.09 -9.41
C LEU A 99 15.74 -1.66 -10.37
N GLU A 100 15.32 -2.39 -11.41
CA GLU A 100 16.22 -2.94 -12.41
C GLU A 100 16.90 -1.82 -13.21
N LYS A 101 18.21 -1.99 -13.50
CA LYS A 101 19.01 -0.97 -14.22
C LYS A 101 18.49 -0.69 -15.63
N ASP A 102 17.89 -1.70 -16.26
CA ASP A 102 17.35 -1.62 -17.61
C ASP A 102 15.87 -1.18 -17.62
N SER A 103 15.29 -0.89 -16.44
CA SER A 103 13.93 -0.41 -16.32
C SER A 103 13.78 0.97 -16.96
N LYS A 104 12.68 1.18 -17.70
CA LYS A 104 12.31 2.50 -18.23
C LYS A 104 12.10 3.55 -17.13
N TYR A 105 11.95 3.10 -15.88
CA TYR A 105 11.77 3.95 -14.70
C TYR A 105 13.06 4.17 -13.89
N ALA A 106 14.20 3.57 -14.26
CA ALA A 106 15.43 3.61 -13.45
C ALA A 106 15.88 5.03 -13.08
N ASN A 107 15.84 5.97 -14.03
CA ASN A 107 16.15 7.38 -13.76
C ASN A 107 15.14 8.02 -12.82
N TYR A 108 13.85 7.80 -13.04
CA TYR A 108 12.78 8.33 -12.18
C TYR A 108 12.86 7.78 -10.76
N VAL A 109 13.26 6.51 -10.59
CA VAL A 109 13.48 5.90 -9.27
C VAL A 109 14.63 6.59 -8.55
N LYS A 110 15.75 6.82 -9.25
CA LYS A 110 16.89 7.55 -8.68
C LYS A 110 16.49 8.96 -8.25
N ASP A 111 15.75 9.67 -9.09
CA ASP A 111 15.30 11.04 -8.82
C ASP A 111 14.28 11.08 -7.67
N PHE A 112 13.39 10.09 -7.60
CA PHE A 112 12.43 9.93 -6.51
C PHE A 112 13.14 9.70 -5.18
N LEU A 113 14.09 8.75 -5.12
CA LEU A 113 14.83 8.45 -3.89
C LEU A 113 15.70 9.62 -3.44
N SER A 114 16.23 10.42 -4.37
CA SER A 114 16.98 11.63 -4.02
C SER A 114 16.05 12.70 -3.44
N ALA A 115 14.88 12.91 -4.05
CA ALA A 115 13.89 13.87 -3.57
C ALA A 115 13.33 13.48 -2.20
N GLU A 116 13.05 12.19 -1.96
CA GLU A 116 12.63 11.70 -0.63
C GLU A 116 13.68 11.98 0.45
N LYS A 117 14.97 11.80 0.10
CA LYS A 117 16.07 12.11 1.00
C LYS A 117 16.13 13.61 1.32
N GLU A 118 16.06 14.46 0.30
CA GLU A 118 16.05 15.93 0.48
C GLU A 118 14.85 16.40 1.29
N LEU A 119 13.66 15.85 1.02
CA LEU A 119 12.44 16.14 1.75
C LEU A 119 12.57 15.75 3.22
N LYS A 120 13.09 14.55 3.49
CA LYS A 120 13.33 14.07 4.85
C LYS A 120 14.30 14.99 5.61
N GLU A 121 15.42 15.35 4.99
CA GLU A 121 16.40 16.26 5.60
C GLU A 121 15.79 17.62 5.93
N MET A 122 14.94 18.16 5.06
CA MET A 122 14.25 19.42 5.32
C MET A 122 13.24 19.31 6.48
N LEU A 123 12.41 18.26 6.51
CA LEU A 123 11.44 18.03 7.58
C LEU A 123 12.13 17.82 8.94
N GLU A 124 13.29 17.15 8.96
CA GLU A 124 14.11 17.00 10.15
C GLU A 124 14.66 18.35 10.63
N GLN A 125 15.13 19.20 9.71
CA GLN A 125 15.59 20.56 10.05
C GLN A 125 14.47 21.46 10.56
N GLU A 126 13.26 21.35 10.00
CA GLU A 126 12.06 22.07 10.46
C GLU A 126 11.67 21.61 11.88
N ALA A 127 11.67 20.29 12.13
CA ALA A 127 11.41 19.73 13.45
C ALA A 127 12.46 20.15 14.50
N GLU A 128 13.72 20.33 14.10
CA GLU A 128 14.81 20.84 14.94
C GLU A 128 14.82 22.38 15.07
N GLY A 129 13.94 23.10 14.38
CA GLY A 129 13.85 24.57 14.39
C GLY A 129 15.05 25.27 13.74
N ARG A 130 15.71 24.63 12.77
CA ARG A 130 16.89 25.14 12.06
C ARG A 130 16.55 25.85 10.74
N ILE A 131 15.27 25.95 10.41
CA ILE A 131 14.70 26.68 9.27
C ILE A 131 13.60 27.61 9.79
#